data_AF-A0A1G8TDX7-F1
#
_entry.id   AF-A0A1G8TDX7-F1
#
_cell.length_a   1.000
_cell.length_b   1.000
_cell.length_c   1.000
_cell.angle_alpha   90.00
_cell.angle_beta   90.00
_cell.angle_gamma   90.00
#
_symmetry.space_group_name_H-M   'P 1'
#
loop_
_entity.id
_entity.type
_entity.pdbx_description
1 polymer ?
#
loop_
_entity_poly.entity_id
_entity_poly.type
_entity_poly.pdbx_seq_one_letter_code
_entity_poly.pdbx_strand_id
1 'polypeptide(L)'
;MFEVGSKLKHVKSPAFVNEMVDAFNVTAIHTGTGPKVMITAGRDTVDVLSETFVQKDGGITTEGKDDDSQLYRFSVANLTIPLEAARGLAKALQETIDKYDTQLAAITAGTQAK
;
A
#
# COMPACT_ATOMS: atom_id res chain seq x y z
N MET A 1 -15.93 -4.43 -33.43
CA MET A 1 -15.75 -2.98 -33.50
C MET A 1 -16.12 -2.42 -32.14
N PHE A 2 -15.27 -1.61 -31.50
CA PHE A 2 -15.59 -1.05 -30.19
C PHE A 2 -16.62 0.07 -30.38
N GLU A 3 -17.74 -0.01 -29.65
CA GLU A 3 -18.75 1.05 -29.67
C GLU A 3 -18.34 2.17 -28.71
N VAL A 4 -18.51 3.41 -29.15
CA VAL A 4 -18.38 4.58 -28.29
C VAL A 4 -19.41 4.47 -27.16
N GLY A 5 -18.96 4.65 -25.93
CA GLY A 5 -19.76 4.47 -24.71
C GLY A 5 -19.72 3.06 -24.11
N SER A 6 -19.16 2.07 -24.82
CA SER A 6 -18.91 0.75 -24.23
C SER A 6 -17.77 0.80 -23.19
N LYS A 7 -17.77 -0.14 -22.23
CA LYS A 7 -16.76 -0.22 -21.16
C LYS A 7 -15.78 -1.36 -21.40
N LEU A 8 -14.48 -1.05 -21.33
CA LEU A 8 -13.42 -2.03 -21.18
C LEU A 8 -13.30 -2.39 -19.70
N LYS A 9 -13.58 -3.65 -19.32
CA LYS A 9 -13.47 -4.10 -17.93
C LYS A 9 -12.08 -4.62 -17.64
N HIS A 10 -11.48 -4.12 -16.57
CA HIS A 10 -10.24 -4.63 -16.03
C HIS A 10 -10.55 -5.76 -15.06
N VAL A 11 -9.80 -6.86 -15.16
CA VAL A 11 -9.90 -7.99 -14.22
C VAL A 11 -8.51 -8.31 -13.72
N LYS A 12 -8.37 -8.42 -12.39
CA LYS A 12 -7.12 -8.90 -11.80
C LYS A 12 -6.91 -10.35 -12.19
N SER A 13 -5.65 -10.69 -12.50
CA SER A 13 -5.26 -12.08 -12.70
C SER A 13 -5.52 -12.89 -11.42
N PRO A 14 -6.00 -14.15 -11.53
CA PRO A 14 -6.10 -15.05 -10.38
C PRO A 14 -4.77 -15.29 -9.66
N ALA A 15 -3.64 -15.07 -10.35
CA ALA A 15 -2.29 -15.20 -9.79
C ALA A 15 -1.68 -13.86 -9.34
N PHE A 16 -2.47 -12.79 -9.24
CA PHE A 16 -1.99 -11.52 -8.74
C PHE A 16 -1.63 -11.63 -7.26
N VAL A 17 -0.36 -11.42 -6.95
CA VAL A 17 0.16 -11.35 -5.58
C VAL A 17 0.68 -9.93 -5.34
N ASN A 18 0.30 -9.35 -4.21
CA ASN A 18 0.70 -7.99 -3.84
C ASN A 18 1.13 -7.98 -2.37
N GLU A 19 2.45 -7.91 -2.15
CA GLU A 19 3.07 -8.15 -0.84
C GLU A 19 3.51 -6.87 -0.12
N MET A 20 3.18 -5.70 -0.66
CA MET A 20 3.59 -4.41 -0.08
C MET A 20 2.56 -3.89 0.94
N VAL A 21 3.08 -3.36 2.05
CA VAL A 21 2.33 -2.64 3.08
C VAL A 21 2.91 -1.23 3.16
N ASP A 22 2.06 -0.21 3.08
CA ASP A 22 2.46 1.21 3.21
C ASP A 22 1.71 1.95 4.33
N ALA A 23 0.73 1.30 4.96
CA ALA A 23 -0.08 1.90 6.02
C ALA A 23 -0.22 0.97 7.23
N PHE A 24 -0.05 1.52 8.42
CA PHE A 24 -0.22 0.82 9.68
C PHE A 24 -1.31 1.48 10.53
N ASN A 25 -2.08 0.68 11.26
CA ASN A 25 -2.92 1.15 12.36
C ASN A 25 -2.49 0.39 13.62
N VAL A 26 -2.29 1.10 14.73
CA VAL A 26 -1.83 0.53 15.98
C VAL A 26 -2.84 0.89 17.08
N THR A 27 -3.34 -0.12 17.78
CA THR A 27 -4.30 0.05 18.87
C THR A 27 -3.83 -0.72 20.10
N ALA A 28 -3.89 -0.08 21.27
CA ALA A 28 -3.65 -0.75 22.54
C ALA A 28 -4.95 -1.41 23.04
N ILE A 29 -4.85 -2.67 23.45
CA ILE A 29 -5.97 -3.43 24.00
C ILE A 29 -5.58 -4.01 25.36
N HIS A 30 -6.51 -3.97 26.32
CA HIS A 30 -6.34 -4.66 27.59
C HIS A 30 -7.16 -5.95 27.58
N THR A 31 -6.50 -7.08 27.79
CA THR A 31 -7.15 -8.39 27.87
C THR A 31 -7.01 -8.94 29.29
N GLY A 32 -7.78 -9.97 29.64
CA GLY A 32 -7.60 -10.65 30.94
C GLY A 32 -6.19 -11.26 31.14
N THR A 33 -5.41 -11.38 30.06
CA THR A 33 -4.01 -11.82 30.07
C THR A 33 -3.00 -10.66 30.09
N GLY A 34 -3.45 -9.42 30.30
CA GLY A 34 -2.62 -8.22 30.34
C GLY A 34 -2.71 -7.34 29.08
N PRO A 35 -1.89 -6.26 29.02
CA PRO A 35 -1.89 -5.31 27.92
C PRO A 35 -1.24 -5.90 26.65
N LYS A 36 -1.90 -5.71 25.52
CA LYS A 36 -1.43 -6.11 24.19
C LYS A 36 -1.52 -4.94 23.22
N VAL A 37 -0.78 -5.03 22.14
CA VAL A 37 -0.82 -4.11 21.02
C VAL A 37 -1.31 -4.87 19.81
N MET A 38 -2.33 -4.34 19.15
CA MET A 38 -2.81 -4.82 17.86
C MET A 38 -2.24 -3.91 16.77
N ILE A 39 -1.60 -4.51 15.77
CA ILE A 39 -1.02 -3.84 14.62
C ILE A 39 -1.75 -4.37 13.38
N THR A 40 -2.40 -3.48 12.65
CA THR A 40 -3.00 -3.77 11.35
C THR A 40 -2.11 -3.18 10.27
N ALA A 41 -1.45 -4.07 9.53
CA ALA A 41 -0.69 -3.75 8.34
C ALA A 41 -1.63 -3.80 7.14
N GLY A 42 -1.64 -2.73 6.35
CA GLY A 42 -2.41 -2.67 5.13
C GLY A 42 -1.83 -1.71 4.13
N ARG A 43 -2.60 -1.49 3.07
CA ARG A 43 -2.31 -0.46 2.09
C ARG A 43 -3.55 0.19 1.56
N ASP A 44 -3.42 1.45 1.19
CA ASP A 44 -4.47 2.11 0.43
C ASP A 44 -4.26 1.74 -1.05
N THR A 45 -5.33 1.27 -1.67
CA THR A 45 -5.30 0.74 -3.05
C THR A 45 -6.37 1.42 -3.87
N VAL A 46 -6.01 1.81 -5.09
CA VAL A 46 -6.95 2.23 -6.12
C VAL A 46 -6.95 1.17 -7.20
N ASP A 47 -8.11 0.54 -7.40
CA ASP A 47 -8.34 -0.35 -8.52
C ASP A 47 -9.10 0.39 -9.61
N VAL A 48 -8.56 0.40 -10.83
CA VAL A 48 -9.32 0.80 -12.02
C VAL A 48 -10.15 -0.41 -12.46
N LEU A 49 -11.47 -0.30 -12.37
CA LEU A 49 -12.43 -1.37 -12.67
C LEU A 49 -12.79 -1.38 -14.17
N SER A 50 -12.87 -0.20 -14.78
CA SER A 50 -13.16 -0.08 -16.20
C SER A 50 -12.61 1.20 -16.82
N GLU A 51 -12.64 1.27 -18.14
CA GLU A 51 -12.49 2.51 -18.88
C GLU A 51 -13.60 2.60 -19.93
N THR A 52 -14.03 3.82 -20.24
CA THR A 52 -15.08 4.05 -21.24
C THR A 52 -14.44 4.38 -22.59
N PHE A 53 -14.89 3.74 -23.67
CA PHE A 53 -14.48 4.12 -25.02
C PHE A 53 -15.12 5.46 -25.40
N VAL A 54 -14.29 6.44 -25.74
CA VAL A 54 -14.70 7.80 -26.12
C VAL A 54 -14.16 8.15 -27.50
N GLN A 55 -14.94 8.92 -28.26
CA GLN A 55 -14.48 9.47 -29.53
C GLN A 55 -13.63 10.71 -29.26
N LYS A 56 -12.39 10.73 -29.75
CA LYS A 56 -11.55 11.94 -29.81
C LYS A 56 -11.10 12.21 -31.25
N ASP A 57 -10.56 13.39 -31.49
CA ASP A 57 -10.09 13.79 -32.82
C ASP A 57 -9.02 12.80 -33.32
N GLY A 58 -9.38 11.98 -34.31
CA GLY A 58 -8.51 10.95 -34.90
C GLY A 58 -8.85 9.50 -34.55
N GLY A 59 -9.83 9.21 -33.67
CA GLY A 59 -10.26 7.82 -33.42
C GLY A 59 -10.94 7.57 -32.08
N ILE A 60 -11.17 6.30 -31.78
CA ILE A 60 -11.70 5.84 -30.48
C ILE A 60 -10.53 5.62 -29.52
N THR A 61 -10.61 6.19 -28.32
CA THR A 61 -9.66 5.98 -27.21
C THR A 61 -10.41 5.60 -25.93
N THR A 62 -9.69 5.26 -24.86
CA THR A 62 -10.27 4.98 -23.54
C THR A 62 -10.06 6.16 -22.58
N GLU A 63 -11.03 6.36 -21.69
CA GLU A 63 -10.95 7.35 -20.61
C GLU A 63 -11.57 6.76 -19.34
N GLY A 64 -10.88 6.90 -18.21
CA GLY A 64 -11.39 6.53 -16.90
C GLY A 64 -12.29 7.62 -16.34
N LYS A 65 -13.44 7.24 -15.78
CA LYS A 65 -14.31 8.14 -15.01
C LYS A 65 -14.12 7.89 -13.51
N ASP A 66 -14.56 8.83 -12.67
CA ASP A 66 -14.45 8.71 -11.21
C ASP A 66 -15.13 7.41 -10.70
N ASP A 67 -16.31 7.07 -11.24
CA ASP A 67 -17.05 5.84 -10.89
C ASP A 67 -16.41 4.55 -11.46
N ASP A 68 -15.38 4.67 -12.29
CA ASP A 68 -14.67 3.52 -12.86
C ASP A 68 -13.45 3.09 -12.01
N SER A 69 -13.23 3.74 -10.87
CA SER A 69 -12.17 3.40 -9.92
C SER A 69 -12.72 3.16 -8.52
N GLN A 70 -12.09 2.24 -7.78
CA GLN A 70 -12.42 1.98 -6.38
C GLN A 70 -11.21 2.22 -5.50
N LEU A 71 -11.32 3.19 -4.60
CA LEU A 71 -10.37 3.37 -3.50
C LEU A 71 -10.82 2.53 -2.30
N TYR A 72 -9.93 1.69 -1.78
CA TYR A 72 -10.18 0.91 -0.58
C TYR A 72 -8.90 0.62 0.19
N ARG A 73 -9.04 0.32 1.48
CA ARG A 73 -7.94 -0.15 2.31
C ARG A 73 -7.88 -1.67 2.29
N PHE A 74 -6.78 -2.22 1.81
CA PHE A 74 -6.50 -3.64 1.85
C PHE A 74 -5.77 -4.00 3.15
N SER A 75 -6.37 -4.83 4.00
CA SER A 75 -5.70 -5.35 5.20
C SER A 75 -4.88 -6.58 4.80
N VAL A 76 -3.56 -6.46 4.92
CA VAL A 76 -2.61 -7.53 4.55
C VAL A 76 -2.36 -8.46 5.74
N ALA A 77 -2.18 -7.89 6.93
CA ALA A 77 -1.93 -8.67 8.13
C ALA A 77 -2.46 -7.98 9.39
N ASN A 78 -2.85 -8.78 10.37
CA ASN A 78 -3.21 -8.34 11.71
C ASN A 78 -2.40 -9.11 12.73
N LEU A 79 -1.61 -8.39 13.53
CA LEU A 79 -0.76 -8.96 14.57
C LEU A 79 -1.24 -8.48 15.93
N THR A 80 -1.38 -9.39 16.87
CA THR A 80 -1.63 -9.05 18.28
C THR A 80 -0.48 -9.58 19.11
N ILE A 81 0.26 -8.68 19.75
CA ILE A 81 1.46 -9.01 20.52
C ILE A 81 1.39 -8.44 21.94
N PRO A 82 1.97 -9.12 22.94
CA PRO A 82 2.12 -8.56 24.28
C PRO A 82 2.91 -7.25 24.25
N LEU A 83 2.62 -6.35 25.19
CA LEU A 83 3.28 -5.04 25.26
C LEU A 83 4.81 -5.13 25.33
N GLU A 84 5.36 -6.14 26.02
CA GLU A 84 6.80 -6.37 26.10
C GLU A 84 7.41 -6.66 24.72
N ALA A 85 6.80 -7.56 23.95
CA ALA A 85 7.22 -7.87 22.59
C ALA A 85 7.11 -6.64 21.67
N ALA A 86 6.06 -5.81 21.85
CA ALA A 86 5.90 -4.57 21.09
C ALA A 86 7.03 -3.57 21.34
N ARG A 87 7.54 -3.48 22.59
CA ARG A 87 8.71 -2.64 22.90
C ARG A 87 9.97 -3.14 22.23
N GLY A 88 10.19 -4.45 22.23
CA GLY A 88 11.31 -5.08 21.52
C GLY A 88 11.26 -4.80 20.02
N LEU A 89 10.08 -4.93 19.42
CA LEU A 89 9.84 -4.63 18.00
C LEU A 89 10.13 -3.16 17.69
N ALA A 90 9.61 -2.22 18.49
CA ALA A 90 9.84 -0.79 18.28
C ALA A 90 11.34 -0.43 18.33
N LYS A 91 12.08 -1.00 19.28
CA LYS A 91 13.52 -0.78 19.41
C LYS A 91 14.29 -1.32 18.19
N ALA A 92 14.02 -2.57 17.79
CA ALA A 92 14.70 -3.18 16.65
C ALA A 92 14.44 -2.44 15.33
N LEU A 93 13.19 -1.95 15.14
CA LEU A 93 12.84 -1.13 13.98
C LEU A 93 13.61 0.19 13.97
N GLN A 94 13.63 0.91 15.09
CA GLN A 94 14.35 2.19 15.19
C GLN A 94 15.85 2.01 14.92
N GLU A 95 16.49 1.02 15.56
CA GLU A 95 17.91 0.73 15.34
C GLU A 95 18.23 0.40 13.87
N THR A 96 17.32 -0.28 13.18
CA THR A 96 17.46 -0.60 11.77
C THR A 96 17.35 0.66 10.90
N ILE A 97 16.36 1.51 11.18
CA ILE A 97 16.15 2.78 10.46
C ILE A 97 17.39 3.68 10.62
N ASP A 98 17.85 3.89 11.85
CA ASP A 98 19.00 4.75 12.17
C ASP A 98 20.27 4.29 11.42
N LYS A 99 20.47 2.97 11.33
CA LYS A 99 21.58 2.38 10.59
C LYS A 99 21.49 2.66 9.10
N TYR A 100 20.30 2.51 8.50
CA TYR A 100 20.09 2.76 7.07
C TYR A 100 20.20 4.25 6.71
N ASP A 101 19.66 5.14 7.54
CA ASP A 101 19.76 6.58 7.33
C ASP A 101 21.21 7.05 7.35
N THR A 102 22.02 6.51 8.27
CA THR A 102 23.46 6.78 8.32
C THR A 102 24.17 6.34 7.03
N GLN A 103 23.81 5.17 6.48
CA GLN A 103 24.37 4.67 5.23
C GLN A 103 23.94 5.52 4.02
N LEU A 104 22.67 5.91 3.95
CA LEU A 104 22.16 6.77 2.88
C LEU A 104 22.82 8.16 2.88
N ALA A 105 23.04 8.73 4.07
CA ALA A 105 23.77 9.99 4.21
C ALA A 105 25.21 9.87 3.68
N ALA A 106 25.91 8.76 3.96
CA ALA A 106 27.27 8.52 3.48
C ALA A 106 27.33 8.36 1.94
N ILE A 107 26.36 7.68 1.33
CA ILE A 107 26.26 7.54 -0.13
C ILE A 107 25.99 8.88 -0.81
N THR A 108 25.10 9.69 -0.23
CA THR A 108 24.73 10.99 -0.78
C THR A 108 25.90 11.97 -0.68
N ALA A 109 26.64 11.96 0.43
CA ALA A 109 27.86 12.76 0.60
C ALA A 109 28.99 12.33 -0.36
N GLY A 110 29.15 11.03 -0.61
CA GLY A 110 30.15 10.51 -1.56
C GLY A 110 29.85 10.81 -3.03
N THR A 111 28.57 11.04 -3.38
CA THR A 111 28.14 11.37 -4.74
C THR A 111 28.33 12.86 -5.07
N GLN A 112 28.34 13.74 -4.06
CA GLN A 112 28.62 15.18 -4.20
C GLN A 112 30.12 15.51 -4.29
N ALA A 113 31.00 14.54 -4.02
CA ALA A 113 32.45 14.70 -4.00
C ALA A 113 33.15 14.19 -5.29
N LYS A 114 32.38 13.78 -6.31
CA LYS A 114 32.84 13.42 -7.65
C LYS A 114 32.22 14.35 -8.68
#